data_AF-A0A3E2VTW0-F1
#
_entry.id   AF-A0A3E2VTW0-F1
#
_cell.length_a   1.000
_cell.length_b   1.000
_cell.length_c   1.000
_cell.angle_alpha   90.00
_cell.angle_beta   90.00
_cell.angle_gamma   90.00
#
_symmetry.space_group_name_H-M   'P 1'
#
loop_
_entity.id
_entity.type
_entity.pdbx_description
1 polymer ?
#
loop_
_entity_poly.entity_id
_entity_poly.type
_entity_poly.pdbx_seq_one_letter_code
_entity_poly.pdbx_strand_id
1 'polypeptide(L)'
;MKKQSLKKNKKGFTLIEIIVVLIIIGILIAIAVPSVLGYIGKAEDVKHEANARTGFLAAQTILVKKNAKNQPVATDDFKAAKLNEEANADNVIDAAACSLDSGAVGNKKITVCYIRPTGMDADKYVKFTTDDEAVVVKGTTLTDGTVPSGS
;
A
#
# COMPACT_ATOMS: atom_id res chain seq x y z
N MET A 1 35.99 -51.06 43.88
CA MET A 1 35.38 -50.13 42.89
C MET A 1 35.34 -48.73 43.48
N LYS A 2 36.11 -47.78 42.91
CA LYS A 2 36.22 -46.39 43.40
C LYS A 2 35.09 -45.56 42.77
N LYS A 3 34.09 -45.18 43.56
CA LYS A 3 32.92 -44.40 43.13
C LYS A 3 33.35 -42.93 42.99
N GLN A 4 33.64 -42.48 41.77
CA GLN A 4 33.92 -41.06 41.50
C GLN A 4 32.63 -40.24 41.65
N SER A 5 32.56 -39.39 42.67
CA SER A 5 31.46 -38.45 42.85
C SER A 5 31.61 -37.26 41.90
N LEU A 6 30.80 -37.21 40.85
CA LEU A 6 30.65 -36.03 40.00
C LEU A 6 30.00 -34.90 40.83
N LYS A 7 30.81 -34.02 41.41
CA LYS A 7 30.33 -32.76 42.00
C LYS A 7 29.72 -31.91 40.89
N LYS A 8 28.40 -31.93 40.74
CA LYS A 8 27.67 -31.00 39.89
C LYS A 8 27.83 -29.60 40.49
N ASN A 9 28.71 -28.78 39.91
CA ASN A 9 28.80 -27.35 40.18
C ASN A 9 27.47 -26.69 39.78
N LYS A 10 26.53 -26.60 40.72
CA LYS A 10 25.33 -25.78 40.56
C LYS A 10 25.77 -24.31 40.69
N LYS A 11 26.30 -23.73 39.61
CA LYS A 11 26.32 -22.28 39.44
C LYS A 11 24.87 -21.85 39.24
N GLY A 12 24.18 -21.58 40.34
CA GLY A 12 22.83 -21.05 40.32
C GLY A 12 22.87 -19.62 39.80
N PHE A 13 22.08 -19.35 38.77
CA PHE A 13 21.81 -17.99 38.31
C PHE A 13 21.28 -17.19 39.49
N THR A 14 21.89 -16.05 39.79
CA THR A 14 21.45 -15.26 40.93
C THR A 14 20.16 -14.51 40.56
N LEU A 15 19.21 -14.42 41.50
CA LEU A 15 17.99 -13.62 41.31
C LEU A 15 18.31 -12.17 40.93
N ILE A 16 19.40 -11.63 41.49
CA ILE A 16 19.88 -10.29 41.20
C ILE A 16 20.34 -10.11 39.75
N GLU A 17 21.00 -11.12 39.15
CA GLU A 17 21.38 -11.08 37.72
C GLU A 17 20.16 -10.95 36.83
N ILE A 18 19.08 -11.69 37.11
CA ILE A 18 17.85 -11.60 36.32
C ILE A 18 17.17 -10.23 36.48
N ILE A 19 17.14 -9.68 37.70
CA ILE A 19 16.51 -8.38 37.95
C ILE A 19 17.23 -7.26 37.21
N VAL A 20 18.57 -7.22 37.26
CA VAL A 20 19.35 -6.18 36.55
C VAL A 20 19.15 -6.28 35.04
N VAL A 21 19.11 -7.49 34.49
CA VAL A 21 18.86 -7.71 33.06
C VAL A 21 17.47 -7.24 32.65
N LEU A 22 16.43 -7.55 33.44
CA LEU A 22 15.06 -7.10 33.16
C LEU A 22 14.91 -5.57 33.23
N ILE A 23 15.63 -4.90 34.14
CA ILE A 23 15.66 -3.44 34.21
C ILE A 23 16.24 -2.85 32.92
N ILE A 24 17.39 -3.38 32.46
CA ILE A 24 18.03 -2.89 31.23
C ILE A 24 17.14 -3.15 30.01
N ILE A 25 16.58 -4.36 29.87
CA ILE A 25 15.64 -4.69 28.78
C ILE A 25 14.40 -3.79 28.83
N GLY A 26 13.87 -3.49 30.01
CA GLY A 26 12.72 -2.60 30.19
C GLY A 26 13.00 -1.18 29.68
N ILE A 27 14.18 -0.61 29.99
CA ILE A 27 14.59 0.71 29.50
C ILE A 27 14.74 0.71 27.98
N LEU A 28 15.36 -0.33 27.41
CA LEU A 28 15.53 -0.45 25.96
C LEU A 28 14.18 -0.53 25.23
N ILE A 29 13.24 -1.34 25.72
CA ILE A 29 11.90 -1.49 25.14
C ILE A 29 11.15 -0.16 25.20
N ALA A 30 11.22 0.57 26.32
CA ALA A 30 10.51 1.83 26.50
C ALA A 30 10.84 2.89 25.42
N ILE A 31 12.10 2.92 24.95
CA ILE A 31 12.54 3.85 23.91
C ILE A 31 12.35 3.26 22.51
N ALA A 32 12.58 1.96 22.33
CA ALA A 32 12.53 1.31 21.03
C ALA A 32 11.10 1.21 20.47
N VAL A 33 10.12 0.80 21.30
CA VAL A 33 8.73 0.56 20.88
C VAL A 33 8.08 1.75 20.19
N PRO A 34 8.07 2.99 20.73
CA PRO A 34 7.41 4.12 20.06
C PRO A 34 8.02 4.42 18.69
N SER A 35 9.34 4.24 18.52
CA SER A 35 10.00 4.44 17.23
C SER A 35 9.53 3.43 16.19
N VAL A 36 9.48 2.14 16.55
CA VAL A 36 9.10 1.05 15.65
C VAL A 36 7.64 1.18 15.20
N LEU A 37 6.73 1.53 16.13
CA LEU A 37 5.32 1.75 15.79
C LEU A 37 5.13 2.89 14.78
N GLY A 38 5.88 4.00 14.92
CA GLY A 38 5.84 5.09 13.95
C GLY A 38 6.39 4.72 12.56
N TYR A 39 7.40 3.85 12.49
CA TYR A 39 7.94 3.37 11.21
C TYR A 39 6.97 2.44 10.48
N ILE A 40 6.21 1.62 11.20
CA ILE A 40 5.22 0.70 10.61
C ILE A 40 4.14 1.50 9.88
N GLY A 41 3.56 2.52 10.52
CA GLY A 41 2.53 3.35 9.87
C GLY A 41 3.02 4.04 8.59
N LYS A 42 4.24 4.62 8.61
CA LYS A 42 4.84 5.21 7.41
C LYS A 42 5.12 4.18 6.31
N ALA A 43 5.52 2.96 6.67
CA ALA A 43 5.75 1.89 5.71
C ALA A 43 4.44 1.44 5.05
N GLU A 44 3.33 1.44 5.80
CA GLU A 44 2.00 1.16 5.25
C GLU A 44 1.55 2.26 4.28
N ASP A 45 1.71 3.54 4.63
CA ASP A 45 1.38 4.65 3.73
C ASP A 45 2.14 4.56 2.39
N VAL A 46 3.45 4.29 2.44
CA VAL A 46 4.29 4.12 1.25
C VAL A 46 3.86 2.90 0.44
N LYS A 47 3.53 1.79 1.10
CA LYS A 47 3.01 0.59 0.44
C LYS A 47 1.69 0.87 -0.28
N HIS A 48 0.78 1.59 0.37
CA HIS A 48 -0.49 1.97 -0.24
C HIS A 48 -0.30 2.89 -1.43
N GLU A 49 0.58 3.90 -1.35
CA GLU A 49 0.89 4.77 -2.49
C GLU A 49 1.46 3.97 -3.67
N ALA A 50 2.39 3.05 -3.40
CA ALA A 50 2.97 2.17 -4.43
C ALA A 50 1.89 1.30 -5.10
N ASN A 51 1.01 0.68 -4.31
CA ASN A 51 -0.09 -0.12 -4.83
C ASN A 51 -1.07 0.72 -5.65
N ALA A 52 -1.39 1.93 -5.20
CA ALA A 52 -2.27 2.84 -5.94
C ALA A 52 -1.67 3.23 -7.28
N ARG A 53 -0.35 3.48 -7.34
CA ARG A 53 0.38 3.74 -8.59
C ARG A 53 0.29 2.56 -9.55
N THR A 54 0.41 1.33 -9.06
CA THR A 54 0.21 0.13 -9.88
C THR A 54 -1.17 0.11 -10.54
N GLY A 55 -2.23 0.41 -9.77
CA GLY A 55 -3.59 0.52 -10.31
C GLY A 55 -3.72 1.64 -11.36
N PHE A 56 -3.06 2.78 -11.14
CA PHE A 56 -3.09 3.89 -12.08
C PHE A 56 -2.38 3.58 -13.41
N LEU A 57 -1.25 2.87 -13.35
CA LEU A 57 -0.55 2.39 -14.54
C LEU A 57 -1.38 1.36 -15.32
N ALA A 58 -2.09 0.47 -14.61
CA ALA A 58 -3.03 -0.46 -15.23
C ALA A 58 -4.16 0.30 -15.95
N ALA A 59 -4.73 1.33 -15.32
CA ALA A 59 -5.76 2.17 -15.93
C ALA A 59 -5.27 2.84 -17.23
N GLN A 60 -4.06 3.41 -17.22
CA GLN A 60 -3.44 3.96 -18.43
C GLN A 60 -3.22 2.90 -19.51
N THR A 61 -2.80 1.70 -19.12
CA THR A 61 -2.55 0.62 -20.08
C THR A 61 -3.85 0.19 -20.77
N ILE A 62 -4.94 0.06 -20.01
CA ILE A 62 -6.28 -0.21 -20.57
C ILE A 62 -6.69 0.89 -21.54
N LEU A 63 -6.53 2.16 -21.13
CA LEU A 63 -6.86 3.31 -21.96
C LEU A 63 -6.09 3.28 -23.28
N VAL A 64 -4.76 3.13 -23.22
CA VAL A 64 -3.90 3.08 -24.41
C VAL A 64 -4.26 1.91 -25.32
N LYS A 65 -4.52 0.72 -24.75
CA LYS A 65 -4.94 -0.47 -25.53
C LYS A 65 -6.23 -0.23 -26.29
N LYS A 66 -7.23 0.38 -25.64
CA LYS A 66 -8.51 0.69 -26.28
C LYS A 66 -8.40 1.82 -27.30
N ASN A 67 -7.66 2.87 -26.97
CA ASN A 67 -7.40 3.98 -27.88
C ASN A 67 -6.68 3.50 -29.16
N ALA A 68 -5.64 2.67 -29.02
CA ALA A 68 -4.91 2.09 -30.15
C ALA A 68 -5.80 1.22 -31.06
N LYS A 69 -6.86 0.61 -30.50
CA LYS A 69 -7.84 -0.18 -31.24
C LYS A 69 -9.08 0.62 -31.66
N ASN A 70 -9.09 1.93 -31.39
CA ASN A 70 -10.22 2.82 -31.61
C ASN A 70 -11.54 2.29 -30.99
N GLN A 71 -11.43 1.68 -29.80
CA GLN A 71 -12.56 1.11 -29.06
C GLN A 71 -13.14 2.11 -28.07
N PRO A 72 -14.46 2.09 -27.81
CA PRO A 72 -15.06 2.91 -26.78
C PRO A 72 -14.49 2.54 -25.41
N VAL A 73 -14.13 3.58 -24.66
CA VAL A 73 -13.64 3.48 -23.28
C VAL A 73 -14.79 3.92 -22.37
N ALA A 74 -15.18 3.05 -21.45
CA ALA A 74 -16.24 3.28 -20.47
C ALA A 74 -15.64 3.39 -19.06
N THR A 75 -16.37 4.01 -18.14
CA THR A 75 -15.95 4.15 -16.73
C THR A 75 -15.77 2.80 -16.03
N ASP A 76 -16.54 1.77 -16.45
CA ASP A 76 -16.43 0.40 -15.95
C ASP A 76 -15.09 -0.28 -16.25
N ASP A 77 -14.36 0.19 -17.27
CA ASP A 77 -13.04 -0.34 -17.61
C ASP A 77 -11.98 -0.05 -16.54
N PHE A 78 -12.27 0.89 -15.63
CA PHE A 78 -11.36 1.32 -14.58
C PHE A 78 -11.79 0.88 -13.18
N LYS A 79 -12.73 -0.06 -13.07
CA LYS A 79 -13.08 -0.69 -11.80
C LYS A 79 -11.97 -1.61 -11.32
N ALA A 80 -11.88 -1.80 -9.99
CA ALA A 80 -10.82 -2.56 -9.33
C ALA A 80 -10.56 -3.94 -9.96
N ALA A 81 -11.61 -4.69 -10.31
CA ALA A 81 -11.47 -6.00 -10.96
C ALA A 81 -10.65 -5.93 -12.26
N LYS A 82 -10.94 -4.97 -13.13
CA LYS A 82 -10.24 -4.77 -14.41
C LYS A 82 -8.82 -4.25 -14.22
N LEU A 83 -8.61 -3.40 -13.23
CA LEU A 83 -7.26 -2.92 -12.90
C LEU A 83 -6.38 -4.03 -12.33
N ASN A 84 -6.91 -4.89 -11.45
CA ASN A 84 -6.16 -6.04 -10.93
C ASN A 84 -5.86 -7.08 -12.02
N GLU A 85 -6.81 -7.33 -12.93
CA GLU A 85 -6.59 -8.17 -14.12
C GLU A 85 -5.42 -7.64 -14.98
N GLU A 86 -5.43 -6.34 -15.30
CA GLU A 86 -4.39 -5.73 -16.14
C GLU A 86 -3.05 -5.59 -15.41
N ALA A 87 -3.06 -5.26 -14.12
CA ALA A 87 -1.87 -5.19 -13.27
C ALA A 87 -1.22 -6.56 -13.03
N ASN A 88 -1.89 -7.66 -13.38
CA ASN A 88 -1.50 -9.02 -13.06
C ASN A 88 -1.16 -9.16 -11.56
N ALA A 89 -1.99 -8.56 -10.73
CA ALA A 89 -1.78 -8.46 -9.29
C ALA A 89 -3.07 -8.83 -8.57
N ASP A 90 -3.06 -9.96 -7.85
CA ASP A 90 -4.23 -10.42 -7.12
C ASP A 90 -4.55 -9.48 -5.96
N ASN A 91 -5.74 -8.86 -6.02
CA ASN A 91 -6.33 -8.06 -4.95
C ASN A 91 -5.40 -6.98 -4.40
N VAL A 92 -4.70 -6.24 -5.27
CA VAL A 92 -3.90 -5.07 -4.86
C VAL A 92 -4.76 -3.81 -4.77
N ILE A 93 -5.81 -3.73 -5.58
CA ILE A 93 -6.77 -2.64 -5.63
C ILE A 93 -8.14 -3.13 -5.13
N ASP A 94 -8.73 -2.40 -4.18
CA ASP A 94 -10.02 -2.74 -3.59
C ASP A 94 -11.17 -1.92 -4.19
N ALA A 95 -10.92 -0.64 -4.48
CA ALA A 95 -11.85 0.20 -5.23
C ALA A 95 -11.09 1.15 -6.17
N ALA A 96 -11.66 1.40 -7.34
CA ALA A 96 -11.12 2.36 -8.28
C ALA A 96 -12.22 2.98 -9.15
N ALA A 97 -12.02 4.24 -9.50
CA ALA A 97 -12.85 4.97 -10.45
C ALA A 97 -12.00 6.03 -11.16
N CYS A 98 -12.11 6.09 -12.48
CA CYS A 98 -11.44 7.10 -13.28
C CYS A 98 -12.46 7.85 -14.14
N SER A 99 -12.25 9.16 -14.26
CA SER A 99 -12.97 10.02 -15.19
C SER A 99 -12.08 10.35 -16.37
N LEU A 100 -12.73 10.40 -17.53
CA LEU A 100 -12.10 10.65 -18.81
C LEU A 100 -12.45 12.05 -19.31
N ASP A 101 -11.63 12.57 -20.21
CA ASP A 101 -11.95 13.76 -20.96
C ASP A 101 -13.10 13.52 -21.95
N SER A 102 -13.59 14.63 -22.52
CA SER A 102 -14.61 14.60 -23.58
C SER A 102 -14.02 14.23 -24.96
N GLY A 103 -12.86 13.58 -25.00
CA GLY A 103 -12.18 13.20 -26.23
C GLY A 103 -13.01 12.22 -27.07
N ALA A 104 -12.77 12.24 -28.38
CA ALA A 104 -13.34 11.25 -29.31
C ALA A 104 -12.83 9.84 -28.99
N VAL A 105 -13.56 8.82 -29.43
CA VAL A 105 -13.09 7.42 -29.38
C VAL A 105 -11.72 7.33 -30.05
N GLY A 106 -10.78 6.61 -29.44
CA GLY A 106 -9.39 6.55 -29.91
C GLY A 106 -8.47 7.63 -29.33
N ASN A 107 -9.03 8.72 -28.81
CA ASN A 107 -8.28 9.87 -28.28
C ASN A 107 -8.75 10.32 -26.89
N LYS A 108 -9.37 9.42 -26.12
CA LYS A 108 -9.73 9.73 -24.74
C LYS A 108 -8.50 9.78 -23.85
N LYS A 109 -8.48 10.71 -22.90
CA LYS A 109 -7.46 10.83 -21.85
C LYS A 109 -8.12 10.60 -20.49
N ILE A 110 -7.37 10.03 -19.55
CA ILE A 110 -7.75 10.10 -18.14
C ILE A 110 -7.53 11.54 -17.69
N THR A 111 -8.48 12.11 -16.94
CA THR A 111 -8.34 13.44 -16.30
C THR A 111 -8.11 13.30 -14.80
N VAL A 112 -8.81 12.36 -14.17
CA VAL A 112 -8.66 12.04 -12.74
C VAL A 112 -8.93 10.57 -12.51
N CYS A 113 -8.17 9.97 -11.60
CA CYS A 113 -8.42 8.63 -11.06
C CYS A 113 -8.39 8.66 -9.54
N TYR A 114 -9.29 7.88 -8.94
CA TYR A 114 -9.39 7.65 -7.50
C TYR A 114 -9.15 6.16 -7.28
N ILE A 115 -8.14 5.81 -6.49
CA ILE A 115 -7.73 4.42 -6.30
C ILE A 115 -7.55 4.16 -4.81
N ARG A 116 -8.25 3.14 -4.31
CA ARG A 116 -8.08 2.59 -2.97
C ARG A 116 -7.39 1.23 -3.05
N PRO A 117 -6.13 1.14 -2.58
CA PRO A 117 -5.44 -0.13 -2.41
C PRO A 117 -6.09 -1.02 -1.37
N THR A 118 -5.83 -2.32 -1.47
CA THR A 118 -6.23 -3.28 -0.44
C THR A 118 -5.53 -3.02 0.88
N GLY A 119 -6.29 -3.09 1.98
CA GLY A 119 -5.81 -2.86 3.34
C GLY A 119 -5.78 -1.38 3.76
N MET A 120 -6.11 -0.45 2.86
CA MET A 120 -6.37 0.95 3.21
C MET A 120 -7.78 1.08 3.79
N ASP A 121 -7.98 2.01 4.72
CA ASP A 121 -9.30 2.32 5.27
C ASP A 121 -10.32 2.64 4.15
N ALA A 122 -11.57 2.22 4.34
CA ALA A 122 -12.59 2.32 3.29
C ALA A 122 -12.92 3.78 2.90
N ASP A 123 -12.67 4.70 3.82
CA ASP A 123 -12.81 6.15 3.70
C ASP A 123 -11.50 6.83 3.28
N LYS A 124 -10.51 6.11 2.76
CA LYS A 124 -9.30 6.72 2.19
C LYS A 124 -9.08 6.26 0.76
N TYR A 125 -8.52 7.15 -0.04
CA TYR A 125 -8.06 6.84 -1.39
C TYR A 125 -6.89 7.73 -1.80
N VAL A 126 -6.18 7.28 -2.84
CA VAL A 126 -5.17 8.06 -3.54
C VAL A 126 -5.80 8.66 -4.80
N LYS A 127 -5.77 9.98 -4.90
CA LYS A 127 -6.17 10.69 -6.11
C LYS A 127 -4.97 10.83 -7.05
N PHE A 128 -5.18 10.61 -8.34
CA PHE A 128 -4.26 10.93 -9.43
C PHE A 128 -4.94 11.93 -10.34
N THR A 129 -4.28 13.05 -10.65
CA THR A 129 -4.77 14.05 -11.61
C THR A 129 -3.76 14.16 -12.74
N THR A 130 -4.26 14.25 -13.97
CA THR A 130 -3.46 14.34 -15.20
C THR A 130 -3.82 15.59 -15.97
N ASP A 131 -2.80 16.29 -16.46
CA ASP A 131 -2.95 17.46 -17.31
C ASP A 131 -2.81 17.09 -18.80
N ASP A 132 -3.21 18.00 -19.68
CA ASP A 132 -3.41 17.77 -21.10
C ASP A 132 -2.17 17.37 -21.93
N GLU A 133 -0.95 17.55 -21.41
CA GLU A 133 0.28 17.50 -22.22
C GLU A 133 1.19 16.28 -22.01
N ALA A 134 0.94 15.50 -20.96
CA ALA A 134 1.51 14.18 -20.73
C ALA A 134 0.83 13.63 -19.47
N VAL A 135 0.90 12.32 -19.24
CA VAL A 135 0.44 11.71 -17.98
C VAL A 135 1.36 12.18 -16.83
N VAL A 136 1.18 13.43 -16.40
CA VAL A 136 1.85 14.00 -15.24
C VAL A 136 0.93 13.74 -14.07
N VAL A 137 1.32 12.85 -13.16
CA VAL A 137 0.67 12.69 -11.86
C VAL A 137 0.95 13.96 -11.05
N LYS A 138 0.03 14.92 -11.05
CA LYS A 138 0.24 16.21 -10.38
C LYS A 138 0.04 16.19 -8.85
N GLY A 139 -0.36 15.07 -8.28
CA GLY A 139 -0.38 14.91 -6.83
C GLY A 139 -0.97 13.56 -6.43
N THR A 140 -0.32 12.88 -5.50
CA THR A 140 -0.84 11.74 -4.74
C THR A 140 -1.26 12.27 -3.38
N THR A 141 -2.52 12.69 -3.25
CA THR A 141 -3.06 13.08 -1.93
C THR A 141 -3.89 11.94 -1.38
N LEU A 142 -3.50 11.44 -0.21
CA LEU A 142 -4.41 10.68 0.64
C LEU A 142 -5.57 11.61 1.00
N THR A 143 -6.76 11.24 0.57
CA THR A 143 -7.97 12.05 0.78
C THR A 143 -8.97 11.20 1.54
N ASP A 144 -9.63 11.82 2.52
CA ASP A 144 -10.70 11.19 3.28
C ASP A 144 -12.02 11.24 2.48
N GLY A 145 -12.79 10.15 2.51
CA GLY A 145 -14.02 9.93 1.76
C GLY A 145 -14.07 8.58 1.03
N THR A 146 -15.24 8.23 0.51
CA THR A 146 -15.39 7.06 -0.35
C THR A 146 -14.93 7.37 -1.78
N VAL A 147 -14.40 6.35 -2.48
CA VAL A 147 -14.07 6.47 -3.90
C VAL A 147 -15.33 6.91 -4.66
N PRO A 148 -15.32 8.05 -5.37
CA PRO A 148 -16.48 8.52 -6.11
C PRO A 148 -16.87 7.53 -7.21
N SER A 149 -18.17 7.39 -7.48
CA SER A 149 -18.62 6.66 -8.67
C SER A 149 -18.28 7.50 -9.90
N GLY A 150 -17.23 7.12 -10.63
CA GLY A 150 -16.71 7.88 -11.77
C GLY A 150 -17.81 8.24 -12.78
N SER A 151 -17.73 9.45 -13.32
CA SER A 151 -18.53 9.96 -14.45
C SER A 151 -17.65 10.16 -15.67
#